data_AF-A0A7W2MIR7-F1
#
_entry.id   AF-A0A7W2MIR7-F1
#
_cell.length_a   1.000
_cell.length_b   1.000
_cell.length_c   1.000
_cell.angle_alpha   90.00
_cell.angle_beta   90.00
_cell.angle_gamma   90.00
#
_symmetry.space_group_name_H-M   'P 1'
#
loop_
_entity.id
_entity.type
_entity.pdbx_description
1 polymer ?
#
loop_
_entity_poly.entity_id
_entity_poly.type
_entity_poly.pdbx_seq_one_letter_code
_entity_poly.pdbx_strand_id
1 'polypeptide(L)'
;MIDNSSFLKQTVSSSNLYRDIKLSLKNEAFKKDLKFFINDYDENNEAIAAISRAVFLEKFPSSGISKLRIKDYVYGLGKDSETFCRHVQDKTEKWARIRAGQPTKYGVYYGKETYQFAEKYGSNWKDVFNKVKFHLQQLLTDGENLHFDKVDKNPLAQTFKAKVLSLYYPEKYLNVCGKNYIKDITRGLGWDCSISISKQQHLLFKEKLKHPETKYWTNPKFMSFLDRRYIKENLNSTACKDVSKPRQKPNKIVDFDVLQEMRNKIGKISEQYALKFEKQRLTGLGLKYLVDKIEDRSNKPSFGYDLLSFEADGSERQIEVKTVSKKECKEKGVYRYFISSNEFSVSKEPDKNYHYYFVIMGSEFKPKKLVMMSASVANKKVEMEPIIFKAKVKLY
;
A
#
# COMPACT_ATOMS: atom_id res chain seq x y z
N MET A 1 -16.11 -40.92 51.86
CA MET A 1 -15.83 -39.51 51.58
C MET A 1 -14.72 -39.49 50.53
N ILE A 2 -15.06 -39.20 49.28
CA ILE A 2 -14.16 -39.33 48.13
C ILE A 2 -13.56 -37.96 47.80
N ASP A 3 -12.28 -38.04 47.46
CA ASP A 3 -11.21 -37.07 47.28
C ASP A 3 -11.47 -35.95 46.25
N ASN A 4 -11.06 -34.72 46.60
CA ASN A 4 -11.22 -33.47 45.85
C ASN A 4 -9.90 -33.05 45.16
N SER A 5 -9.29 -33.95 44.39
CA SER A 5 -7.97 -33.75 43.79
C SER A 5 -7.96 -33.55 42.26
N SER A 6 -9.07 -33.10 41.63
CA SER A 6 -9.17 -33.00 40.15
C SER A 6 -9.37 -31.61 39.53
N PHE A 7 -9.37 -30.51 40.29
CA PHE A 7 -9.74 -29.19 39.73
C PHE A 7 -8.62 -28.14 39.55
N LEU A 8 -7.34 -28.52 39.64
CA LEU A 8 -6.21 -27.57 39.58
C LEU A 8 -5.08 -27.97 38.62
N LYS A 9 -5.40 -28.44 37.41
CA LYS A 9 -4.42 -28.57 36.32
C LYS A 9 -5.00 -28.16 34.97
N GLN A 10 -5.18 -26.85 34.75
CA GLN A 10 -5.08 -26.26 33.41
C GLN A 10 -4.97 -24.73 33.45
N THR A 11 -3.86 -24.24 33.98
CA THR A 11 -3.38 -22.88 33.68
C THR A 11 -1.93 -22.99 33.26
N VAL A 12 -1.70 -23.49 32.04
CA VAL A 12 -0.39 -23.35 31.40
C VAL A 12 -0.25 -21.90 30.97
N SER A 13 0.61 -21.24 31.73
CA SER A 13 1.04 -19.86 31.67
C SER A 13 1.16 -19.25 30.27
N SER A 14 0.32 -18.25 30.02
CA SER A 14 0.51 -17.24 28.98
C SER A 14 1.80 -16.42 29.18
N SER A 15 2.55 -16.56 30.28
CA SER A 15 3.77 -15.77 30.53
C SER A 15 5.00 -16.27 29.76
N ASN A 16 5.07 -17.55 29.37
CA ASN A 16 6.23 -18.10 28.67
C ASN A 16 6.22 -17.77 27.16
N LEU A 17 5.05 -17.78 26.52
CA LEU A 17 4.91 -17.40 25.11
C LEU A 17 5.37 -15.96 24.87
N TYR A 18 5.08 -15.02 25.78
CA TYR A 18 5.51 -13.63 25.66
C TYR A 18 6.99 -13.40 25.97
N ARG A 19 7.65 -14.32 26.69
CA ARG A 19 9.07 -14.20 27.08
C ARG A 19 10.00 -14.49 25.90
N ASP A 20 9.70 -15.52 25.11
CA ASP A 20 10.46 -15.88 23.91
C ASP A 20 10.22 -14.90 22.74
N ILE A 21 9.01 -14.33 22.65
CA ILE A 21 8.67 -13.28 21.66
C ILE A 21 9.54 -12.02 21.83
N LYS A 22 9.87 -11.66 23.09
CA LYS A 22 10.66 -10.46 23.41
C LYS A 22 12.12 -10.56 22.95
N LEU A 23 12.65 -11.78 22.76
CA LEU A 23 14.03 -12.04 22.33
C LEU A 23 14.21 -11.90 20.81
N SER A 24 13.21 -12.29 20.01
CA SER A 24 13.27 -12.26 18.54
C SER A 24 13.34 -10.84 17.94
N LEU A 25 12.55 -9.90 18.47
CA LEU A 25 12.47 -8.51 18.00
C LEU A 25 13.54 -7.58 18.60
N LYS A 26 14.28 -8.04 19.62
CA LYS A 26 15.40 -7.30 20.24
C LYS A 26 16.78 -7.71 19.70
N ASN A 27 16.82 -8.72 18.83
CA ASN A 27 18.06 -9.25 18.29
C ASN A 27 18.75 -8.18 17.39
N GLU A 28 20.05 -7.98 17.54
CA GLU A 28 20.85 -7.07 16.71
C GLU A 28 20.70 -7.38 15.20
N ALA A 29 20.49 -8.65 14.84
CA ALA A 29 20.16 -9.03 13.47
C ALA A 29 18.83 -8.41 12.98
N PHE A 30 17.81 -8.31 13.83
CA PHE A 30 16.54 -7.66 13.49
C PHE A 30 16.73 -6.17 13.22
N LYS A 31 17.49 -5.46 14.09
CA LYS A 31 17.78 -4.03 13.91
C LYS A 31 18.56 -3.75 12.62
N LYS A 32 19.56 -4.59 12.31
CA LYS A 32 20.34 -4.49 11.08
C LYS A 32 19.47 -4.65 9.84
N ASP A 33 18.64 -5.69 9.81
CA ASP A 33 17.74 -5.96 8.68
C ASP A 33 16.68 -4.88 8.53
N LEU A 34 16.19 -4.33 9.65
CA LEU A 34 15.26 -3.21 9.67
C LEU A 34 15.87 -1.96 9.04
N LYS A 35 17.10 -1.60 9.44
CA LYS A 35 17.81 -0.44 8.89
C LYS A 35 18.09 -0.61 7.39
N PHE A 36 18.50 -1.81 6.99
CA PHE A 36 18.71 -2.12 5.57
C PHE A 36 17.40 -2.01 4.77
N PHE A 37 16.31 -2.60 5.28
CA PHE A 37 15.00 -2.54 4.65
C PHE A 37 14.50 -1.11 4.48
N ILE A 38 14.58 -0.27 5.52
CA ILE A 38 14.16 1.14 5.46
C ILE A 38 14.88 1.88 4.34
N ASN A 39 16.18 1.65 4.18
CA ASN A 39 16.99 2.35 3.17
C ASN A 39 16.69 1.93 1.72
N ASP A 40 16.13 0.74 1.52
CA ASP A 40 15.83 0.15 0.20
C ASP A 40 14.32 0.09 -0.11
N TYR A 41 13.46 0.46 0.85
CA TYR A 41 12.04 0.24 0.69
C TYR A 41 11.40 1.16 -0.37
N ASP A 42 10.71 0.54 -1.33
CA ASP A 42 9.94 1.23 -2.36
C ASP A 42 8.52 1.59 -1.85
N GLU A 43 8.35 2.85 -1.45
CA GLU A 43 7.09 3.41 -0.95
C GLU A 43 5.98 3.49 -2.02
N ASN A 44 6.29 3.31 -3.30
CA ASN A 44 5.27 3.33 -4.36
C ASN A 44 4.23 2.22 -4.18
N ASN A 45 4.68 1.02 -3.85
CA ASN A 45 3.76 -0.10 -3.66
C ASN A 45 2.83 0.16 -2.46
N GLU A 46 3.33 0.81 -1.42
CA GLU A 46 2.58 1.21 -0.23
C GLU A 46 1.47 2.23 -0.56
N ALA A 47 1.77 3.30 -1.31
CA ALA A 47 0.73 4.26 -1.69
C ALA A 47 -0.29 3.66 -2.66
N ILE A 48 0.15 2.85 -3.64
CA ILE A 48 -0.79 2.19 -4.57
C ILE A 48 -1.71 1.23 -3.81
N ALA A 49 -1.17 0.50 -2.81
CA ALA A 49 -1.96 -0.32 -1.92
C ALA A 49 -3.03 0.51 -1.18
N ALA A 50 -2.63 1.63 -0.56
CA ALA A 50 -3.55 2.52 0.15
C ALA A 50 -4.65 3.06 -0.79
N ILE A 51 -4.28 3.59 -1.95
CA ILE A 51 -5.23 4.12 -2.95
C ILE A 51 -6.20 3.05 -3.41
N SER A 52 -5.72 1.84 -3.71
CA SER A 52 -6.60 0.74 -4.12
C SER A 52 -7.61 0.37 -3.05
N ARG A 53 -7.22 0.43 -1.77
CA ARG A 53 -8.12 0.24 -0.63
C ARG A 53 -9.14 1.39 -0.53
N ALA A 54 -8.72 2.64 -0.71
CA ALA A 54 -9.64 3.79 -0.70
C ALA A 54 -10.75 3.63 -1.74
N VAL A 55 -10.37 3.31 -2.98
CA VAL A 55 -11.31 3.07 -4.09
C VAL A 55 -12.24 1.90 -3.78
N PHE A 56 -11.73 0.82 -3.18
CA PHE A 56 -12.55 -0.31 -2.77
C PHE A 56 -13.59 0.08 -1.72
N LEU A 57 -13.21 0.83 -0.68
CA LEU A 57 -14.10 1.22 0.42
C LEU A 57 -15.15 2.24 0.01
N GLU A 58 -14.80 3.15 -0.91
CA GLU A 58 -15.75 4.08 -1.51
C GLU A 58 -16.84 3.33 -2.28
N LYS A 59 -16.43 2.32 -3.05
CA LYS A 59 -17.35 1.54 -3.88
C LYS A 59 -18.17 0.52 -3.10
N PHE A 60 -17.55 -0.09 -2.08
CA PHE A 60 -18.13 -1.15 -1.29
C PHE A 60 -17.98 -0.82 0.20
N PRO A 61 -18.72 0.18 0.73
CA PRO A 61 -18.75 0.41 2.16
C PRO A 61 -19.32 -0.82 2.88
N SER A 62 -18.88 -1.09 4.11
CA SER A 62 -19.35 -2.25 4.89
C SER A 62 -20.87 -2.25 5.06
N SER A 63 -21.48 -1.07 5.25
CA SER A 63 -22.93 -0.87 5.32
C SER A 63 -23.68 -1.21 4.02
N GLY A 64 -22.98 -1.21 2.87
CA GLY A 64 -23.54 -1.52 1.55
C GLY A 64 -23.55 -3.01 1.21
N ILE A 65 -22.85 -3.86 1.98
CA ILE A 65 -22.71 -5.31 1.67
C ILE A 65 -24.05 -6.03 1.63
N SER A 66 -24.99 -5.65 2.50
CA SER A 66 -26.35 -6.21 2.55
C SER A 66 -27.16 -5.99 1.26
N LYS A 67 -26.83 -4.91 0.52
CA LYS A 67 -27.53 -4.45 -0.69
C LYS A 67 -26.82 -4.86 -1.99
N LEU A 68 -25.73 -5.62 -1.92
CA LEU A 68 -25.02 -6.08 -3.11
C LEU A 68 -25.95 -6.88 -4.04
N ARG A 69 -25.94 -6.51 -5.33
CA ARG A 69 -26.59 -7.25 -6.40
C ARG A 69 -25.58 -8.20 -7.04
N ILE A 70 -26.06 -9.31 -7.60
CA ILE A 70 -25.17 -10.33 -8.19
C ILE A 70 -24.22 -9.74 -9.26
N LYS A 71 -24.72 -8.84 -10.12
CA LYS A 71 -23.93 -8.17 -11.17
C LYS A 71 -22.81 -7.27 -10.63
N ASP A 72 -22.93 -6.81 -9.39
CA ASP A 72 -21.93 -5.98 -8.71
C ASP A 72 -21.00 -6.83 -7.82
N TYR A 73 -21.27 -8.14 -7.68
CA TYR A 73 -20.55 -9.03 -6.78
C TYR A 73 -19.51 -9.90 -7.50
N VAL A 74 -19.92 -10.59 -8.57
CA VAL A 74 -19.21 -11.76 -9.13
C VAL A 74 -17.84 -11.47 -9.73
N TYR A 75 -16.95 -12.46 -9.72
CA TYR A 75 -15.76 -12.47 -10.57
C TYR A 75 -16.12 -13.00 -11.98
N GLY A 76 -15.40 -12.59 -13.03
CA GLY A 76 -15.52 -13.19 -14.37
C GLY A 76 -16.21 -12.35 -15.45
N LEU A 77 -16.71 -11.15 -15.15
CA LEU A 77 -17.31 -10.22 -16.13
C LEU A 77 -16.27 -9.44 -16.98
N GLY A 78 -15.09 -10.03 -17.21
CA GLY A 78 -13.99 -9.35 -17.91
C GLY A 78 -13.06 -8.54 -16.99
N LYS A 79 -11.90 -8.12 -17.53
CA LYS A 79 -10.80 -7.48 -16.79
C LYS A 79 -11.16 -6.09 -16.25
N ASP A 80 -11.99 -5.36 -16.98
CA ASP A 80 -12.36 -3.98 -16.66
C ASP A 80 -13.58 -3.92 -15.71
N SER A 81 -14.18 -5.08 -15.38
CA SER A 81 -15.33 -5.16 -14.48
C SER A 81 -15.09 -4.50 -13.13
N GLU A 82 -16.14 -3.92 -12.59
CA GLU A 82 -16.12 -3.08 -11.39
C GLU A 82 -16.83 -3.79 -10.22
N THR A 83 -16.73 -5.11 -10.15
CA THR A 83 -17.42 -5.93 -9.15
C THR A 83 -16.62 -6.16 -7.87
N PHE A 84 -17.31 -6.49 -6.78
CA PHE A 84 -16.72 -6.76 -5.47
C PHE A 84 -15.60 -7.79 -5.56
N CYS A 85 -15.84 -8.97 -6.14
CA CYS A 85 -14.84 -10.02 -6.24
C CYS A 85 -13.68 -9.65 -7.17
N ARG A 86 -13.91 -8.85 -8.23
CA ARG A 86 -12.82 -8.33 -9.08
C ARG A 86 -11.92 -7.38 -8.30
N HIS A 87 -12.53 -6.49 -7.51
CA HIS A 87 -11.79 -5.59 -6.65
C HIS A 87 -10.99 -6.34 -5.59
N VAL A 88 -11.63 -7.29 -4.91
CA VAL A 88 -10.98 -8.13 -3.92
C VAL A 88 -9.91 -9.01 -4.54
N GLN A 89 -10.02 -9.51 -5.77
CA GLN A 89 -8.93 -10.32 -6.34
C GLN A 89 -7.79 -9.45 -6.86
N ASP A 90 -8.08 -8.55 -7.79
CA ASP A 90 -7.06 -7.96 -8.65
C ASP A 90 -6.86 -6.46 -8.39
N LYS A 91 -7.93 -5.68 -8.23
CA LYS A 91 -7.78 -4.21 -8.11
C LYS A 91 -7.14 -3.79 -6.79
N THR A 92 -7.20 -4.66 -5.77
CA THR A 92 -6.52 -4.51 -4.48
C THR A 92 -5.35 -5.50 -4.33
N GLU A 93 -4.77 -6.03 -5.42
CA GLU A 93 -3.63 -6.96 -5.35
C GLU A 93 -2.43 -6.35 -4.61
N LYS A 94 -2.16 -5.06 -4.85
CA LYS A 94 -1.09 -4.32 -4.17
C LYS A 94 -1.31 -4.19 -2.67
N TRP A 95 -2.57 -4.17 -2.23
CA TRP A 95 -2.91 -4.25 -0.81
C TRP A 95 -2.60 -5.64 -0.25
N ALA A 96 -3.17 -6.70 -0.83
CA ALA A 96 -2.88 -8.06 -0.42
C ALA A 96 -3.03 -9.02 -1.60
N ARG A 97 -2.02 -9.82 -1.90
CA ARG A 97 -2.10 -10.76 -3.02
C ARG A 97 -2.86 -12.03 -2.62
N ILE A 98 -3.88 -12.40 -3.41
CA ILE A 98 -4.46 -13.75 -3.40
C ILE A 98 -4.08 -14.43 -4.71
N ARG A 99 -3.61 -15.69 -4.66
CA ARG A 99 -3.34 -16.46 -5.88
C ARG A 99 -4.58 -16.57 -6.75
N ALA A 100 -4.42 -16.32 -8.05
CA ALA A 100 -5.42 -16.70 -9.05
C ALA A 100 -5.66 -18.21 -8.92
N GLY A 101 -6.92 -18.59 -8.77
CA GLY A 101 -7.34 -19.97 -8.58
C GLY A 101 -8.81 -20.08 -8.94
N GLN A 102 -9.41 -21.27 -8.76
CA GLN A 102 -10.79 -21.50 -9.15
C GLN A 102 -11.74 -20.43 -8.58
N PRO A 103 -12.60 -19.81 -9.41
CA PRO A 103 -13.55 -18.77 -8.97
C PRO A 103 -14.55 -19.25 -7.91
N THR A 104 -14.65 -20.57 -7.69
CA THR A 104 -15.47 -21.21 -6.65
C THR A 104 -15.20 -20.70 -5.24
N LYS A 105 -14.03 -20.08 -4.98
CA LYS A 105 -13.71 -19.42 -3.71
C LYS A 105 -14.69 -18.28 -3.35
N TYR A 106 -15.33 -17.68 -4.35
CA TYR A 106 -16.33 -16.61 -4.21
C TYR A 106 -17.76 -17.13 -4.07
N GLY A 107 -17.97 -18.45 -4.13
CA GLY A 107 -19.30 -19.06 -4.08
C GLY A 107 -20.11 -18.89 -5.36
N VAL A 108 -20.22 -17.68 -5.92
CA VAL A 108 -20.85 -17.41 -7.23
C VAL A 108 -19.90 -16.60 -8.12
N TYR A 109 -19.83 -16.97 -9.39
CA TYR A 109 -18.99 -16.30 -10.39
C TYR A 109 -19.66 -16.31 -11.77
N TYR A 110 -19.22 -15.45 -12.67
CA TYR A 110 -19.69 -15.43 -14.05
C TYR A 110 -18.73 -16.22 -14.94
N GLY A 111 -19.27 -17.11 -15.76
CA GLY A 111 -18.49 -17.93 -16.69
C GLY A 111 -19.40 -18.80 -17.55
N LYS A 112 -18.93 -19.20 -18.73
CA LYS A 112 -19.75 -19.90 -19.74
C LYS A 112 -21.07 -19.14 -20.02
N GLU A 113 -20.96 -17.81 -20.14
CA GLU A 113 -22.09 -16.91 -20.43
C GLU A 113 -23.25 -16.94 -19.42
N THR A 114 -23.03 -17.46 -18.21
CA THR A 114 -24.03 -17.50 -17.14
C THR A 114 -23.41 -17.44 -15.75
N TYR A 115 -24.25 -17.35 -14.71
CA TYR A 115 -23.81 -17.42 -13.32
C TYR A 115 -23.58 -18.88 -12.91
N GLN A 116 -22.33 -19.18 -12.59
CA GLN A 116 -21.87 -20.46 -12.04
C GLN A 116 -21.78 -20.36 -10.52
N PHE A 117 -21.91 -21.48 -9.82
CA PHE A 117 -21.86 -21.51 -8.37
C PHE A 117 -21.03 -22.70 -7.85
N ALA A 118 -20.52 -22.57 -6.62
CA ALA A 118 -19.84 -23.64 -5.94
C ALA A 118 -20.86 -24.50 -5.16
N GLU A 119 -21.03 -25.74 -5.61
CA GLU A 119 -22.04 -26.69 -5.11
C GLU A 119 -22.00 -26.91 -3.60
N LYS A 120 -20.83 -26.77 -2.98
CA LYS A 120 -20.67 -26.86 -1.51
C LYS A 120 -21.52 -25.88 -0.71
N TYR A 121 -22.07 -24.84 -1.35
CA TYR A 121 -22.94 -23.85 -0.69
C TYR A 121 -24.44 -24.06 -1.02
N GLY A 122 -24.78 -24.86 -2.02
CA GLY A 122 -26.17 -25.03 -2.48
C GLY A 122 -26.28 -25.51 -3.92
N SER A 123 -27.52 -25.62 -4.40
CA SER A 123 -27.87 -26.23 -5.69
C SER A 123 -28.19 -25.23 -6.81
N ASN A 124 -28.21 -23.93 -6.53
CA ASN A 124 -28.40 -22.88 -7.54
C ASN A 124 -27.72 -21.57 -7.15
N TRP A 125 -27.39 -20.74 -8.13
CA TRP A 125 -26.61 -19.53 -7.89
C TRP A 125 -27.33 -18.48 -7.03
N LYS A 126 -28.67 -18.40 -7.04
CA LYS A 126 -29.42 -17.41 -6.26
C LYS A 126 -29.33 -17.70 -4.76
N ASP A 127 -29.56 -18.95 -4.38
CA ASP A 127 -29.42 -19.42 -3.00
C ASP A 127 -27.97 -19.27 -2.52
N VAL A 128 -27.01 -19.74 -3.32
CA VAL A 128 -25.58 -19.60 -2.99
C VAL A 128 -25.19 -18.14 -2.82
N PHE A 129 -25.66 -17.22 -3.68
CA PHE A 129 -25.39 -15.79 -3.55
C PHE A 129 -25.94 -15.21 -2.24
N ASN A 130 -27.17 -15.57 -1.86
CA ASN A 130 -27.78 -15.11 -0.61
C ASN A 130 -27.01 -15.61 0.61
N LYS A 131 -26.60 -16.89 0.62
CA LYS A 131 -25.76 -17.47 1.68
C LYS A 131 -24.40 -16.81 1.77
N VAL A 132 -23.73 -16.58 0.63
CA VAL A 132 -22.44 -15.88 0.58
C VAL A 132 -22.56 -14.47 1.13
N LYS A 133 -23.61 -13.73 0.76
CA LYS A 133 -23.87 -12.38 1.28
C LYS A 133 -24.09 -12.38 2.80
N PHE A 134 -24.89 -13.32 3.30
CA PHE A 134 -25.08 -13.54 4.73
C PHE A 134 -23.76 -13.83 5.46
N HIS A 135 -22.94 -14.74 4.93
CA HIS A 135 -21.64 -15.06 5.53
C HIS A 135 -20.63 -13.92 5.43
N LEU A 136 -20.69 -13.06 4.41
CA LEU A 136 -19.89 -11.84 4.35
C LEU A 136 -20.29 -10.86 5.47
N GLN A 137 -21.59 -10.68 5.74
CA GLN A 137 -22.05 -9.83 6.84
C GLN A 137 -21.62 -10.38 8.20
N GLN A 138 -21.75 -11.69 8.42
CA GLN A 138 -21.25 -12.35 9.62
C GLN A 138 -19.73 -12.19 9.76
N LEU A 139 -18.99 -12.38 8.67
CA LEU A 139 -17.53 -12.20 8.65
C LEU A 139 -17.14 -10.80 9.12
N LEU A 140 -17.79 -9.75 8.59
CA LEU A 140 -17.49 -8.38 8.97
C LEU A 140 -17.84 -8.12 10.45
N THR A 141 -19.01 -8.58 10.89
CA THR A 141 -19.46 -8.42 12.28
C THR A 141 -18.51 -9.13 13.26
N ASP A 142 -18.17 -10.39 13.00
CA ASP A 142 -17.28 -11.17 13.86
C ASP A 142 -15.84 -10.67 13.80
N GLY A 143 -15.40 -10.19 12.62
CA GLY A 143 -14.08 -9.60 12.45
C GLY A 143 -13.91 -8.29 13.21
N GLU A 144 -14.93 -7.44 13.17
CA GLU A 144 -14.96 -6.19 13.92
C GLU A 144 -14.85 -6.42 15.43
N ASN A 145 -15.57 -7.44 15.93
CA ASN A 145 -15.61 -7.79 17.34
C ASN A 145 -14.49 -8.76 17.77
N LEU A 146 -13.54 -9.07 16.88
CA LEU A 146 -12.42 -9.98 17.15
C LEU A 146 -12.85 -11.38 17.61
N HIS A 147 -14.01 -11.87 17.14
CA HIS A 147 -14.47 -13.23 17.38
C HIS A 147 -13.72 -14.25 16.49
N PHE A 148 -12.42 -14.43 16.72
CA PHE A 148 -11.51 -15.18 15.85
C PHE A 148 -11.98 -16.59 15.49
N ASP A 149 -12.54 -17.34 16.45
CA ASP A 149 -13.01 -18.70 16.18
C ASP A 149 -14.24 -18.72 15.25
N LYS A 150 -15.10 -17.69 15.31
CA LYS A 150 -16.22 -17.53 14.39
C LYS A 150 -15.73 -17.11 13.00
N VAL A 151 -14.76 -16.19 12.95
CA VAL A 151 -14.09 -15.79 11.69
C VAL A 151 -13.48 -17.00 10.99
N ASP A 152 -12.79 -17.87 11.73
CA ASP A 152 -12.13 -19.06 11.16
C ASP A 152 -13.14 -20.13 10.74
N LYS A 153 -14.23 -20.32 11.49
CA LYS A 153 -15.34 -21.24 11.16
C LYS A 153 -16.24 -20.76 10.02
N ASN A 154 -16.22 -19.46 9.70
CA ASN A 154 -16.99 -18.91 8.57
C ASN A 154 -16.66 -19.67 7.27
N PRO A 155 -17.67 -20.10 6.49
CA PRO A 155 -17.48 -21.08 5.41
C PRO A 155 -16.82 -20.50 4.14
N LEU A 156 -16.67 -19.17 4.07
CA LEU A 156 -15.96 -18.51 2.97
C LEU A 156 -14.48 -18.95 2.92
N ALA A 157 -13.89 -18.94 1.73
CA ALA A 157 -12.51 -19.37 1.54
C ALA A 157 -11.53 -18.52 2.36
N GLN A 158 -10.53 -19.16 2.99
CA GLN A 158 -9.61 -18.48 3.92
C GLN A 158 -8.95 -17.23 3.33
N THR A 159 -8.43 -17.32 2.11
CA THR A 159 -7.77 -16.19 1.45
C THR A 159 -8.74 -15.04 1.16
N PHE A 160 -9.99 -15.36 0.86
CA PHE A 160 -11.05 -14.38 0.64
C PHE A 160 -11.43 -13.68 1.95
N LYS A 161 -11.65 -14.46 3.03
CA LYS A 161 -11.95 -13.93 4.37
C LYS A 161 -10.88 -12.97 4.86
N ALA A 162 -9.62 -13.42 4.84
CA ALA A 162 -8.50 -12.65 5.33
C ALA A 162 -8.30 -11.36 4.55
N LYS A 163 -8.48 -11.38 3.22
CA LYS A 163 -8.36 -10.16 2.41
C LYS A 163 -9.49 -9.17 2.70
N VAL A 164 -10.73 -9.64 2.72
CA VAL A 164 -11.90 -8.79 3.05
C VAL A 164 -11.71 -8.14 4.42
N LEU A 165 -11.34 -8.91 5.45
CA LEU A 165 -11.07 -8.37 6.78
C LEU A 165 -9.91 -7.36 6.79
N SER A 166 -8.81 -7.64 6.09
CA SER A 166 -7.69 -6.69 6.01
C SER A 166 -8.03 -5.39 5.29
N LEU A 167 -9.01 -5.41 4.35
CA LEU A 167 -9.46 -4.23 3.65
C LEU A 167 -10.37 -3.37 4.55
N TYR A 168 -11.31 -3.98 5.27
CA TYR A 168 -12.22 -3.22 6.14
C TYR A 168 -11.58 -2.80 7.47
N TYR A 169 -10.78 -3.67 8.08
CA TYR A 169 -10.26 -3.51 9.44
C TYR A 169 -8.71 -3.66 9.48
N PRO A 170 -7.95 -2.79 8.79
CA PRO A 170 -6.48 -2.85 8.76
C PRO A 170 -5.84 -2.68 10.15
N GLU A 171 -6.53 -2.03 11.07
CA GLU A 171 -6.13 -1.88 12.48
C GLU A 171 -6.36 -3.14 13.33
N LYS A 172 -6.88 -4.21 12.73
CA LYS A 172 -7.13 -5.51 13.38
C LYS A 172 -6.50 -6.67 12.63
N TYR A 173 -6.40 -6.58 11.30
CA TYR A 173 -5.92 -7.65 10.44
C TYR A 173 -4.86 -7.16 9.45
N LEU A 174 -3.67 -7.75 9.50
CA LEU A 174 -2.62 -7.51 8.51
C LEU A 174 -3.06 -7.93 7.10
N ASN A 175 -2.48 -7.33 6.07
CA ASN A 175 -2.77 -7.58 4.66
C ASN A 175 -2.11 -8.88 4.12
N VAL A 176 -2.34 -9.99 4.83
CA VAL A 176 -1.80 -11.33 4.54
C VAL A 176 -2.92 -12.37 4.52
N CYS A 177 -3.00 -13.17 3.45
CA CYS A 177 -4.21 -13.97 3.17
C CYS A 177 -4.02 -15.48 3.27
N GLY A 178 -2.80 -15.98 3.03
CA GLY A 178 -2.52 -17.41 2.94
C GLY A 178 -2.35 -18.05 4.32
N LYS A 179 -3.10 -19.11 4.61
CA LYS A 179 -3.00 -19.86 5.88
C LYS A 179 -1.56 -20.33 6.16
N ASN A 180 -0.95 -21.02 5.19
CA ASN A 180 0.41 -21.56 5.37
C ASN A 180 1.42 -20.43 5.52
N TYR A 181 1.27 -19.37 4.74
CA TYR A 181 2.14 -18.19 4.80
C TYR A 181 2.11 -17.51 6.18
N ILE A 182 0.92 -17.36 6.80
CA ILE A 182 0.80 -16.85 8.18
C ILE A 182 1.47 -17.80 9.17
N LYS A 183 1.30 -19.12 9.00
CA LYS A 183 1.96 -20.13 9.84
C LYS A 183 3.49 -20.10 9.69
N ASP A 184 4.01 -19.87 8.50
CA ASP A 184 5.45 -19.83 8.25
C ASP A 184 6.09 -18.61 8.94
N ILE A 185 5.46 -17.44 8.82
CA ILE A 185 5.89 -16.23 9.55
C ILE A 185 5.84 -16.45 11.08
N THR A 186 4.71 -16.96 11.59
CA THR A 186 4.55 -17.13 13.05
C THR A 186 5.47 -18.22 13.62
N ARG A 187 5.76 -19.28 12.86
CA ARG A 187 6.80 -20.26 13.20
C ARG A 187 8.19 -19.61 13.22
N GLY A 188 8.52 -18.77 12.24
CA GLY A 188 9.76 -17.99 12.22
C GLY A 188 9.90 -17.02 13.40
N LEU A 189 8.78 -16.64 14.02
CA LEU A 189 8.73 -15.85 15.26
C LEU A 189 8.72 -16.71 16.54
N GLY A 190 8.76 -18.05 16.42
CA GLY A 190 8.75 -18.98 17.56
C GLY A 190 7.39 -19.20 18.20
N TRP A 191 6.28 -18.90 17.50
CA TRP A 191 4.94 -19.04 18.08
C TRP A 191 4.39 -20.45 17.99
N ASP A 192 3.64 -20.86 19.00
CA ASP A 192 2.79 -22.05 18.93
C ASP A 192 1.64 -21.82 17.91
N CYS A 193 1.61 -22.65 16.87
CA CYS A 193 0.67 -22.58 15.75
C CYS A 193 -0.72 -23.17 16.06
N SER A 194 -1.02 -23.47 17.33
CA SER A 194 -2.27 -24.08 17.79
C SER A 194 -3.48 -23.13 17.80
N ILE A 195 -3.27 -21.82 17.80
CA ILE A 195 -4.34 -20.80 17.81
C ILE A 195 -4.91 -20.51 16.41
N SER A 196 -6.13 -19.95 16.35
CA SER A 196 -6.83 -19.59 15.11
C SER A 196 -6.00 -18.65 14.21
N ILE A 197 -6.14 -18.82 12.90
CA ILE A 197 -5.35 -18.11 11.88
C ILE A 197 -5.67 -16.62 11.88
N SER A 198 -6.94 -16.25 12.03
CA SER A 198 -7.33 -14.84 12.18
C SER A 198 -6.75 -14.22 13.46
N LYS A 199 -6.60 -14.98 14.55
CA LYS A 199 -5.92 -14.54 15.78
C LYS A 199 -4.42 -14.37 15.56
N GLN A 200 -3.76 -15.28 14.85
CA GLN A 200 -2.35 -15.13 14.47
C GLN A 200 -2.13 -13.84 13.67
N GLN A 201 -2.98 -13.58 12.67
CA GLN A 201 -2.96 -12.36 11.88
C GLN A 201 -3.12 -11.09 12.74
N HIS A 202 -4.02 -11.12 13.73
CA HIS A 202 -4.21 -10.03 14.68
C HIS A 202 -3.00 -9.82 15.60
N LEU A 203 -2.42 -10.91 16.11
CA LEU A 203 -1.24 -10.83 16.97
C LEU A 203 -0.03 -10.28 16.21
N LEU A 204 0.15 -10.64 14.93
CA LEU A 204 1.21 -10.05 14.10
C LEU A 204 1.03 -8.53 13.96
N PHE A 205 -0.22 -8.06 13.82
CA PHE A 205 -0.52 -6.62 13.87
C PHE A 205 -0.17 -6.02 15.24
N LYS A 206 -0.47 -6.70 16.34
CA LYS A 206 -0.10 -6.22 17.68
C LYS A 206 1.43 -6.16 17.87
N GLU A 207 2.19 -7.09 17.30
CA GLU A 207 3.67 -7.02 17.34
C GLU A 207 4.22 -5.83 16.58
N LYS A 208 3.66 -5.52 15.40
CA LYS A 208 3.97 -4.27 14.69
C LYS A 208 3.84 -3.05 15.60
N LEU A 209 2.75 -2.95 16.35
CA LEU A 209 2.50 -1.81 17.25
C LEU A 209 3.45 -1.72 18.46
N LYS A 210 4.06 -2.84 18.88
CA LYS A 210 4.96 -2.85 20.04
C LYS A 210 6.36 -2.31 19.72
N HIS A 211 6.78 -2.34 18.46
CA HIS A 211 8.13 -1.93 18.08
C HIS A 211 8.20 -0.42 17.79
N PRO A 212 9.17 0.34 18.33
CA PRO A 212 9.24 1.80 18.17
C PRO A 212 9.26 2.26 16.70
N GLU A 213 9.96 1.52 15.85
CA GLU A 213 10.13 1.83 14.43
C GLU A 213 8.95 1.37 13.56
N THR A 214 8.36 0.19 13.84
CA THR A 214 7.32 -0.38 12.94
C THR A 214 5.90 -0.03 13.35
N LYS A 215 5.67 0.50 14.56
CA LYS A 215 4.33 0.87 15.05
C LYS A 215 3.60 1.82 14.13
N TYR A 216 4.34 2.73 13.49
CA TYR A 216 3.85 3.75 12.57
C TYR A 216 3.86 3.34 11.10
N TRP A 217 4.42 2.17 10.77
CA TRP A 217 4.42 1.70 9.39
C TRP A 217 3.00 1.37 8.96
N THR A 218 2.75 1.38 7.66
CA THR A 218 1.53 0.76 7.13
C THR A 218 1.65 -0.75 7.14
N ASN A 219 0.52 -1.44 7.05
CA ASN A 219 0.52 -2.91 6.96
C ASN A 219 1.26 -3.41 5.71
N PRO A 220 1.09 -2.83 4.49
CA PRO A 220 1.91 -3.18 3.33
C PRO A 220 3.41 -3.10 3.56
N LYS A 221 3.92 -2.03 4.19
CA LYS A 221 5.33 -1.89 4.52
C LYS A 221 5.80 -2.95 5.50
N PHE A 222 5.05 -3.15 6.59
CA PHE A 222 5.37 -4.16 7.59
C PHE A 222 5.35 -5.59 7.01
N MET A 223 4.35 -5.93 6.20
CA MET A 223 4.27 -7.24 5.55
C MET A 223 5.38 -7.45 4.53
N SER A 224 5.79 -6.41 3.80
CA SER A 224 6.94 -6.51 2.89
C SER A 224 8.24 -6.79 3.65
N PHE A 225 8.41 -6.26 4.85
CA PHE A 225 9.56 -6.57 5.70
C PHE A 225 9.52 -8.02 6.19
N LEU A 226 8.39 -8.48 6.71
CA LEU A 226 8.21 -9.87 7.16
C LEU A 226 8.44 -10.88 6.02
N ASP A 227 7.94 -10.58 4.81
CA ASP A 227 8.15 -11.42 3.62
C ASP A 227 9.64 -11.56 3.27
N ARG A 228 10.38 -10.45 3.24
CA ARG A 228 11.83 -10.46 2.96
C ARG A 228 12.61 -11.25 4.02
N ARG A 229 12.24 -11.08 5.29
CA ARG A 229 12.95 -11.69 6.43
C ARG A 229 12.67 -13.18 6.61
N TYR A 230 11.41 -13.60 6.56
CA TYR A 230 11.00 -14.95 6.99
C TYR A 230 10.63 -15.89 5.85
N ILE A 231 10.44 -15.38 4.63
CA ILE A 231 9.97 -16.19 3.50
C ILE A 231 11.00 -16.26 2.39
N LYS A 232 11.63 -15.13 2.04
CA LYS A 232 12.53 -15.05 0.88
C LYS A 232 14.01 -15.25 1.20
N GLU A 233 14.43 -15.18 2.46
CA GLU A 233 15.83 -15.29 2.92
C GLU A 233 16.85 -14.49 2.05
N ASN A 234 16.39 -13.41 1.42
CA ASN A 234 17.18 -12.64 0.46
C ASN A 234 17.06 -11.16 0.82
N LEU A 235 17.89 -10.75 1.76
CA LEU A 235 18.14 -9.34 2.05
C LEU A 235 19.21 -8.76 1.11
N ASN A 236 19.96 -9.60 0.40
CA ASN A 236 21.04 -9.16 -0.48
C ASN A 236 20.68 -9.38 -1.95
N SER A 237 19.89 -8.47 -2.53
CA SER A 237 19.78 -8.36 -4.00
C SER A 237 19.88 -6.90 -4.46
N THR A 238 21.15 -6.49 -4.61
CA THR A 238 21.76 -5.66 -5.66
C THR A 238 21.14 -4.32 -6.10
N ALA A 239 21.83 -3.26 -5.66
CA ALA A 239 22.46 -2.16 -6.43
C ALA A 239 21.77 -1.64 -7.72
N CYS A 240 21.39 -0.36 -7.69
CA CYS A 240 21.14 0.45 -8.88
C CYS A 240 22.46 0.80 -9.59
N LYS A 241 22.44 0.74 -10.93
CA LYS A 241 23.54 1.14 -11.81
C LYS A 241 23.47 2.63 -12.13
N ASP A 242 24.64 3.25 -12.30
CA ASP A 242 24.82 4.64 -12.68
C ASP A 242 24.28 4.95 -14.09
N VAL A 243 23.81 6.18 -14.26
CA VAL A 243 23.28 6.75 -15.50
C VAL A 243 24.43 7.34 -16.32
N SER A 244 24.40 7.19 -17.66
CA SER A 244 25.45 7.72 -18.54
C SER A 244 25.16 9.13 -19.08
N LYS A 245 26.24 9.90 -19.31
CA LYS A 245 26.23 11.32 -19.68
C LYS A 245 25.50 11.62 -21.01
N PRO A 246 24.71 12.69 -21.10
CA PRO A 246 24.08 13.11 -22.35
C PRO A 246 25.07 13.84 -23.30
N ARG A 247 24.95 13.57 -24.61
CA ARG A 247 25.62 14.33 -25.70
C ARG A 247 24.68 15.35 -26.35
N GLN A 248 25.26 16.43 -26.87
CA GLN A 248 24.59 17.60 -27.46
C GLN A 248 23.65 17.24 -28.62
N LYS A 249 22.56 18.02 -28.74
CA LYS A 249 21.52 17.89 -29.78
C LYS A 249 21.45 19.15 -30.65
N PRO A 250 20.99 19.02 -31.91
CA PRO A 250 21.05 20.06 -32.92
C PRO A 250 20.08 21.22 -32.66
N ASN A 251 20.43 22.39 -33.18
CA ASN A 251 19.64 23.61 -33.12
C ASN A 251 18.29 23.43 -33.81
N LYS A 252 17.23 23.66 -33.04
CA LYS A 252 15.85 23.74 -33.54
C LYS A 252 15.34 25.13 -33.17
N ILE A 253 14.76 25.84 -34.13
CA ILE A 253 14.06 27.09 -33.86
C ILE A 253 12.79 26.73 -33.09
N VAL A 254 12.64 27.32 -31.91
CA VAL A 254 11.61 27.00 -30.94
C VAL A 254 11.02 28.30 -30.42
N ASP A 255 9.69 28.39 -30.42
CA ASP A 255 8.95 29.45 -29.73
C ASP A 255 8.92 29.15 -28.23
N PHE A 256 9.67 29.93 -27.44
CA PHE A 256 9.84 29.70 -26.01
C PHE A 256 8.62 30.07 -25.19
N ASP A 257 7.83 31.05 -25.63
CA ASP A 257 6.65 31.52 -24.89
C ASP A 257 5.54 30.49 -24.96
N VAL A 258 5.28 29.96 -26.17
CA VAL A 258 4.32 28.86 -26.36
C VAL A 258 4.74 27.62 -25.57
N LEU A 259 6.04 27.28 -25.55
CA LEU A 259 6.54 26.17 -24.73
C LEU A 259 6.36 26.41 -23.24
N GLN A 260 6.60 27.63 -22.76
CA GLN A 260 6.46 27.96 -21.35
C GLN A 260 5.01 27.90 -20.91
N GLU A 261 4.07 28.40 -21.71
CA GLU A 261 2.64 28.25 -21.45
C GLU A 261 2.20 26.78 -21.38
N MET A 262 2.65 25.96 -22.35
CA MET A 262 2.36 24.54 -22.35
C MET A 262 2.92 23.84 -21.10
N ARG A 263 4.16 24.17 -20.71
CA ARG A 263 4.78 23.65 -19.47
C ARG A 263 3.98 24.05 -18.24
N ASN A 264 3.55 25.31 -18.14
CA ASN A 264 2.75 25.80 -17.02
C ASN A 264 1.39 25.07 -16.93
N LYS A 265 0.73 24.86 -18.09
CA LYS A 265 -0.54 24.10 -18.15
C LYS A 265 -0.35 22.64 -17.71
N ILE A 266 0.72 21.99 -18.19
CA ILE A 266 1.06 20.61 -17.84
C ILE A 266 1.43 20.47 -16.35
N GLY A 267 2.16 21.45 -15.80
CA GLY A 267 2.50 21.54 -14.38
C GLY A 267 1.24 21.53 -13.52
N LYS A 268 0.31 22.45 -13.78
CA LYS A 268 -0.98 22.52 -13.08
C LYS A 268 -1.79 21.22 -13.13
N ILE A 269 -1.83 20.56 -14.30
CA ILE A 269 -2.50 19.26 -14.44
C ILE A 269 -1.81 18.19 -13.56
N SER A 270 -0.49 18.23 -13.47
CA SER A 270 0.30 17.29 -12.67
C SER A 270 0.10 17.52 -11.18
N GLU A 271 0.09 18.79 -10.74
CA GLU A 271 -0.18 19.21 -9.35
C GLU A 271 -1.57 18.75 -8.90
N GLN A 272 -2.60 19.00 -9.72
CA GLN A 272 -3.97 18.55 -9.43
C GLN A 272 -4.08 17.01 -9.35
N TYR A 273 -3.37 16.31 -10.24
CA TYR A 273 -3.32 14.85 -10.21
C TYR A 273 -2.62 14.33 -8.95
N ALA A 274 -1.51 14.94 -8.55
CA ALA A 274 -0.80 14.63 -7.31
C ALA A 274 -1.67 14.90 -6.08
N LEU A 275 -2.40 16.02 -6.03
CA LEU A 275 -3.33 16.33 -4.96
C LEU A 275 -4.42 15.25 -4.84
N LYS A 276 -5.05 14.86 -5.96
CA LYS A 276 -6.07 13.79 -5.97
C LYS A 276 -5.49 12.46 -5.49
N PHE A 277 -4.31 12.10 -5.99
CA PHE A 277 -3.58 10.90 -5.57
C PHE A 277 -3.36 10.91 -4.05
N GLU A 278 -2.96 12.06 -3.51
CA GLU A 278 -2.63 12.20 -2.10
C GLU A 278 -3.86 12.11 -1.19
N LYS A 279 -4.97 12.74 -1.58
CA LYS A 279 -6.26 12.58 -0.90
C LYS A 279 -6.69 11.11 -0.83
N GLN A 280 -6.51 10.37 -1.93
CA GLN A 280 -6.81 8.94 -1.99
C GLN A 280 -5.85 8.12 -1.12
N ARG A 281 -4.56 8.46 -1.09
CA ARG A 281 -3.57 7.82 -0.23
C ARG A 281 -3.97 7.93 1.24
N LEU A 282 -4.23 9.15 1.75
CA LEU A 282 -4.65 9.37 3.13
C LEU A 282 -5.96 8.65 3.47
N THR A 283 -6.97 8.73 2.58
CA THR A 283 -8.23 7.99 2.75
C THR A 283 -7.98 6.48 2.87
N GLY A 284 -7.10 5.96 2.04
CA GLY A 284 -6.69 4.56 2.02
C GLY A 284 -5.97 4.10 3.29
N LEU A 285 -5.28 5.01 3.96
CA LEU A 285 -4.65 4.79 5.26
C LEU A 285 -5.65 4.90 6.43
N GLY A 286 -6.91 5.25 6.18
CA GLY A 286 -7.90 5.52 7.23
C GLY A 286 -7.78 6.92 7.84
N LEU A 287 -6.98 7.81 7.23
CA LEU A 287 -6.70 9.17 7.70
C LEU A 287 -7.57 10.21 6.98
N LYS A 288 -8.85 9.89 6.77
CA LYS A 288 -9.77 10.78 6.04
C LYS A 288 -9.86 12.18 6.67
N TYR A 289 -9.71 12.29 7.99
CA TYR A 289 -9.71 13.55 8.73
C TYR A 289 -8.50 14.47 8.43
N LEU A 290 -7.45 13.96 7.78
CA LEU A 290 -6.29 14.75 7.34
C LEU A 290 -6.41 15.21 5.87
N VAL A 291 -7.35 14.66 5.10
CA VAL A 291 -7.55 14.99 3.68
C VAL A 291 -7.86 16.46 3.47
N ASP A 292 -8.66 17.04 4.36
CA ASP A 292 -9.05 18.45 4.32
C ASP A 292 -7.99 19.39 4.92
N LYS A 293 -6.94 18.82 5.52
CA LYS A 293 -5.79 19.56 6.06
C LYS A 293 -4.61 19.63 5.09
N ILE A 294 -4.70 19.00 3.92
CA ILE A 294 -3.67 19.13 2.89
C ILE A 294 -3.65 20.59 2.42
N GLU A 295 -2.47 21.21 2.44
CA GLU A 295 -2.30 22.56 1.93
C GLU A 295 -1.71 22.53 0.52
N ASP A 296 -2.38 23.20 -0.41
CA ASP A 296 -1.84 23.54 -1.72
C ASP A 296 -0.96 24.79 -1.59
N ARG A 297 0.34 24.61 -1.89
CA ARG A 297 1.39 25.62 -1.83
C ARG A 297 2.05 25.84 -3.21
N SER A 298 1.50 25.30 -4.30
CA SER A 298 2.04 25.45 -5.66
C SER A 298 2.11 26.92 -6.12
N ASN A 299 1.28 27.80 -5.55
CA ASN A 299 1.34 29.25 -5.78
C ASN A 299 2.28 30.01 -4.82
N LYS A 300 3.04 29.32 -3.96
CA LYS A 300 3.97 29.90 -2.98
C LYS A 300 5.38 29.29 -3.13
N PRO A 301 6.13 29.67 -4.19
CA PRO A 301 7.44 29.07 -4.50
C PRO A 301 8.50 29.20 -3.38
N SER A 302 8.31 30.15 -2.45
CA SER A 302 9.21 30.36 -1.32
C SER A 302 9.30 29.15 -0.37
N PHE A 303 8.26 28.33 -0.28
CA PHE A 303 8.29 27.11 0.53
C PHE A 303 9.18 26.01 -0.07
N GLY A 304 9.41 26.05 -1.39
CA GLY A 304 10.24 25.07 -2.08
C GLY A 304 9.58 23.70 -2.25
N TYR A 305 8.25 23.62 -2.17
CA TYR A 305 7.45 22.44 -2.50
C TYR A 305 6.00 22.81 -2.83
N ASP A 306 5.30 21.92 -3.53
CA ASP A 306 3.93 22.12 -4.04
C ASP A 306 2.84 21.81 -3.02
N LEU A 307 2.93 20.71 -2.26
CA LEU A 307 1.89 20.29 -1.32
C LEU A 307 2.46 19.99 0.07
N LEU A 308 1.74 20.40 1.12
CA LEU A 308 1.94 19.89 2.47
C LEU A 308 0.86 18.88 2.82
N SER A 309 1.26 17.64 3.09
CA SER A 309 0.39 16.53 3.47
C SER A 309 0.92 15.82 4.72
N PHE A 310 0.53 14.57 4.97
CA PHE A 310 0.81 13.86 6.22
C PHE A 310 1.24 12.41 5.99
N GLU A 311 2.18 11.92 6.79
CA GLU A 311 2.53 10.51 6.85
C GLU A 311 1.51 9.66 7.63
N ALA A 312 1.71 8.35 7.64
CA ALA A 312 0.82 7.43 8.37
C ALA A 312 0.79 7.67 9.89
N ASP A 313 1.85 8.25 10.46
CA ASP A 313 1.92 8.68 11.86
C ASP A 313 1.38 10.10 12.10
N GLY A 314 0.96 10.79 11.06
CA GLY A 314 0.47 12.17 11.12
C GLY A 314 1.57 13.24 11.07
N SER A 315 2.85 12.86 10.96
CA SER A 315 3.93 13.83 10.71
C SER A 315 3.77 14.48 9.34
N GLU A 316 4.30 15.70 9.18
CA GLU A 316 4.19 16.41 7.90
C GLU A 316 4.95 15.68 6.78
N ARG A 317 4.38 15.72 5.57
CA ARG A 317 4.95 15.24 4.32
C ARG A 317 5.00 16.39 3.32
N GLN A 318 6.19 16.80 2.91
CA GLN A 318 6.38 17.81 1.88
C GLN A 318 6.47 17.14 0.52
N ILE A 319 5.72 17.63 -0.47
CA ILE A 319 5.61 17.00 -1.79
C ILE A 319 5.93 18.01 -2.86
N GLU A 320 6.89 17.67 -3.71
CA GLU A 320 7.26 18.41 -4.91
C GLU A 320 6.85 17.62 -6.15
N VAL A 321 6.06 18.22 -7.04
CA VAL A 321 5.46 17.56 -8.18
C VAL A 321 6.28 17.83 -9.43
N LYS A 322 6.77 16.76 -10.06
CA LYS A 322 7.56 16.85 -11.29
C LYS A 322 6.88 16.13 -12.43
N THR A 323 6.53 16.87 -13.48
CA THR A 323 6.08 16.25 -14.73
C THR A 323 7.27 15.60 -15.43
N VAL A 324 7.13 14.33 -15.80
CA VAL A 324 8.07 13.60 -16.64
C VAL A 324 7.35 13.02 -17.87
N SER A 325 7.99 13.08 -19.03
CA SER A 325 7.41 12.57 -20.27
C SER A 325 7.80 11.12 -20.52
N LYS A 326 6.97 10.36 -21.25
CA LYS A 326 7.29 8.97 -21.67
C LYS A 326 8.45 8.87 -22.67
N LYS A 327 8.95 9.99 -23.24
CA LYS A 327 10.24 9.95 -23.93
C LYS A 327 11.31 9.76 -22.86
N GLU A 328 11.50 8.51 -22.49
CA GLU A 328 12.65 8.04 -21.73
C GLU A 328 13.90 8.67 -22.36
N CYS A 329 14.90 8.94 -21.54
CA CYS A 329 16.24 9.05 -22.07
C CYS A 329 16.53 7.77 -22.90
N LYS A 330 17.60 7.76 -23.72
CA LYS A 330 17.93 6.56 -24.51
C LYS A 330 18.04 5.29 -23.64
N GLU A 331 18.29 5.47 -22.35
CA GLU A 331 18.23 4.43 -21.31
C GLU A 331 16.81 4.26 -20.74
N LYS A 332 16.35 3.00 -20.77
CA LYS A 332 15.03 2.61 -20.28
C LYS A 332 14.90 2.87 -18.78
N GLY A 333 13.86 3.61 -18.40
CA GLY A 333 13.57 3.94 -17.00
C GLY A 333 14.26 5.20 -16.46
N VAL A 334 15.00 5.94 -17.30
CA VAL A 334 15.60 7.23 -16.94
C VAL A 334 14.72 8.37 -17.45
N TYR A 335 14.35 9.29 -16.54
CA TYR A 335 13.50 10.45 -16.84
C TYR A 335 14.24 11.75 -16.52
N ARG A 336 14.09 12.74 -17.40
CA ARG A 336 14.57 14.11 -17.15
C ARG A 336 13.48 14.94 -16.49
N TYR A 337 13.86 15.67 -15.45
CA TYR A 337 13.05 16.70 -14.82
C TYR A 337 13.93 17.90 -14.46
N PHE A 338 13.31 19.02 -14.12
CA PHE A 338 13.99 20.24 -13.70
C PHE A 338 13.64 20.51 -12.24
N ILE A 339 14.60 21.03 -11.49
CA ILE A 339 14.45 21.39 -10.08
C ILE A 339 15.07 22.76 -9.85
N SER A 340 14.39 23.61 -9.09
CA SER A 340 14.91 24.93 -8.72
C SER A 340 15.94 24.81 -7.59
N SER A 341 16.77 25.85 -7.43
CA SER A 341 17.73 25.90 -6.32
C SER A 341 17.05 25.87 -4.96
N ASN A 342 15.84 26.44 -4.83
CA ASN A 342 15.10 26.45 -3.57
C ASN A 342 14.58 25.04 -3.24
N GLU A 343 13.85 24.42 -4.16
CA GLU A 343 13.34 23.04 -4.04
C GLU A 343 14.47 22.07 -3.68
N PHE A 344 15.61 22.15 -4.39
CA PHE A 344 16.73 21.26 -4.12
C PHE A 344 17.34 21.48 -2.73
N SER A 345 17.43 22.73 -2.28
CA SER A 345 17.95 23.06 -0.95
C SER A 345 17.02 22.52 0.15
N VAL A 346 15.71 22.75 0.04
CA VAL A 346 14.71 22.24 0.98
C VAL A 346 14.69 20.71 0.98
N SER A 347 14.85 20.06 -0.17
CA SER A 347 14.91 18.59 -0.28
C SER A 347 16.07 17.94 0.47
N LYS A 348 17.09 18.72 0.84
CA LYS A 348 18.28 18.25 1.56
C LYS A 348 18.20 18.45 3.07
N GLU A 349 17.19 19.14 3.56
CA GLU A 349 17.04 19.37 4.99
C GLU A 349 16.78 18.02 5.70
N PRO A 350 17.60 17.64 6.68
CA PRO A 350 17.56 16.30 7.27
C PRO A 350 16.27 16.01 8.05
N ASP A 351 15.63 17.05 8.59
CA ASP A 351 14.41 16.93 9.41
C ASP A 351 13.12 17.01 8.59
N LYS A 352 13.21 17.08 7.25
CA LYS A 352 12.05 17.20 6.36
C LYS A 352 11.74 15.89 5.66
N ASN A 353 10.48 15.47 5.76
CA ASN A 353 9.94 14.34 4.98
C ASN A 353 9.60 14.79 3.55
N TYR A 354 10.63 15.14 2.79
CA TYR A 354 10.49 15.64 1.43
C TYR A 354 10.36 14.51 0.42
N HIS A 355 9.38 14.61 -0.48
CA HIS A 355 9.08 13.61 -1.49
C HIS A 355 8.90 14.23 -2.87
N TYR A 356 9.49 13.60 -3.87
CA TYR A 356 9.22 13.90 -5.27
C TYR A 356 8.07 13.03 -5.78
N TYR A 357 7.08 13.67 -6.40
CA TYR A 357 5.96 13.02 -7.07
C TYR A 357 6.14 13.19 -8.58
N PHE A 358 6.69 12.17 -9.23
CA PHE A 358 6.91 12.14 -10.66
C PHE A 358 5.63 11.73 -11.40
N VAL A 359 5.02 12.67 -12.10
CA VAL A 359 3.81 12.44 -12.91
C VAL A 359 4.21 12.12 -14.34
N ILE A 360 3.98 10.86 -14.74
CA ILE A 360 4.24 10.37 -16.10
C ILE A 360 3.04 10.66 -16.98
N MET A 361 3.24 11.53 -17.98
CA MET A 361 2.19 11.91 -18.93
C MET A 361 2.01 10.86 -20.04
N GLY A 362 0.76 10.57 -20.37
CA GLY A 362 0.34 9.72 -21.49
C GLY A 362 0.08 10.51 -22.77
N SER A 363 -0.73 9.95 -23.67
CA SER A 363 -1.25 10.65 -24.85
C SER A 363 -2.10 11.86 -24.45
N GLU A 364 -2.14 12.89 -25.29
CA GLU A 364 -2.96 14.10 -25.08
C GLU A 364 -2.72 14.81 -23.74
N PHE A 365 -1.52 14.71 -23.17
CA PHE A 365 -1.18 15.32 -21.87
C PHE A 365 -2.12 14.87 -20.73
N LYS A 366 -2.58 13.62 -20.75
CA LYS A 366 -3.31 13.03 -19.62
C LYS A 366 -2.35 12.31 -18.67
N PRO A 367 -2.38 12.59 -17.35
CA PRO A 367 -1.59 11.84 -16.37
C PRO A 367 -1.89 10.35 -16.44
N LYS A 368 -0.86 9.52 -16.61
CA LYS A 368 -1.01 8.06 -16.73
C LYS A 368 -0.60 7.34 -15.45
N LYS A 369 0.46 7.80 -14.79
CA LYS A 369 1.05 7.16 -13.63
C LYS A 369 1.74 8.20 -12.75
N LEU A 370 1.70 8.00 -11.43
CA LEU A 370 2.52 8.72 -10.46
C LEU A 370 3.57 7.77 -9.89
N VAL A 371 4.80 8.26 -9.71
CA VAL A 371 5.87 7.58 -8.99
C VAL A 371 6.38 8.51 -7.89
N MET A 372 6.29 8.07 -6.64
CA MET A 372 6.80 8.75 -5.47
C MET A 372 8.24 8.31 -5.19
N MET A 373 9.05 9.24 -4.68
CA MET A 373 10.38 8.93 -4.19
C MET A 373 10.75 9.90 -3.07
N SER A 374 11.20 9.41 -1.92
CA SER A 374 11.74 10.28 -0.88
C SER A 374 13.01 10.98 -1.39
N ALA A 375 13.24 12.22 -0.97
CA ALA A 375 14.41 12.98 -1.37
C ALA A 375 15.72 12.29 -0.97
N SER A 376 15.73 11.63 0.20
CA SER A 376 16.89 10.87 0.69
C SER A 376 17.30 9.71 -0.22
N VAL A 377 16.37 9.15 -0.99
CA VAL A 377 16.63 8.12 -2.01
C VAL A 377 16.89 8.77 -3.37
N ALA A 378 16.05 9.71 -3.80
CA ALA A 378 16.15 10.37 -5.10
C ALA A 378 17.48 11.11 -5.28
N ASN A 379 17.92 11.85 -4.27
CA ASN A 379 19.13 12.66 -4.32
C ASN A 379 20.42 11.81 -4.41
N LYS A 380 20.35 10.51 -4.09
CA LYS A 380 21.47 9.55 -4.26
C LYS A 380 21.50 8.91 -5.65
N LYS A 381 20.42 9.04 -6.42
CA LYS A 381 20.21 8.38 -7.73
C LYS A 381 20.10 9.37 -8.89
N VAL A 382 20.31 10.66 -8.63
CA VAL A 382 20.15 11.73 -9.62
C VAL A 382 21.50 12.24 -10.09
N GLU A 383 21.66 12.35 -11.40
CA GLU A 383 22.71 13.15 -12.03
C GLU A 383 22.16 14.56 -12.30
N MET A 384 22.92 15.59 -11.95
CA MET A 384 22.51 16.98 -12.15
C MET A 384 23.49 17.71 -13.06
N GLU A 385 22.94 18.43 -14.05
CA GLU A 385 23.66 19.38 -14.89
C GLU A 385 23.16 20.80 -14.60
N PRO A 386 24.02 21.82 -14.55
CA PRO A 386 23.57 23.19 -14.39
C PRO A 386 22.89 23.69 -15.67
N ILE A 387 21.69 24.25 -15.54
CA ILE A 387 20.88 24.72 -16.69
C ILE A 387 20.61 26.22 -16.62
N ILE A 388 20.39 26.76 -15.41
CA ILE A 388 20.14 28.19 -15.17
C ILE A 388 21.01 28.64 -14.01
N PHE A 389 21.67 29.79 -14.15
CA PHE A 389 22.46 30.42 -13.11
C PHE A 389 21.83 31.76 -12.68
N LYS A 390 21.80 32.02 -11.38
CA LYS A 390 21.46 33.34 -10.83
C LYS A 390 22.74 34.12 -10.59
N ALA A 391 22.98 35.16 -11.38
CA ALA A 391 24.09 36.08 -11.18
C ALA A 391 23.64 37.30 -10.35
N LYS A 392 24.52 37.82 -9.50
CA LYS A 392 24.36 39.11 -8.83
C LYS A 392 25.58 39.95 -9.15
N VAL A 393 25.37 41.18 -9.59
CA VAL A 393 26.43 42.17 -9.79
C VAL A 393 26.12 43.35 -8.87
N LYS A 394 27.12 43.79 -8.11
CA LYS A 394 27.06 45.07 -7.40
C LYS A 394 27.50 46.13 -8.40
N LEU A 395 26.54 46.90 -8.91
CA LEU A 395 26.85 48.10 -9.68
C LEU A 395 27.17 49.22 -8.69
N TYR A 396 28.14 50.04 -9.07
CA TYR A 396 28.71 51.12 -8.24
C TYR A 396 27.66 52.11 -7.76
#